data_AF-A0A835R7N7-F1
#
_entry.id   AF-A0A835R7N7-F1
#
_cell.length_a   1.000
_cell.length_b   1.000
_cell.length_c   1.000
_cell.angle_alpha   90.00
_cell.angle_beta   90.00
_cell.angle_gamma   90.00
#
_symmetry.space_group_name_H-M   'P 1'
#
loop_
_entity.id
_entity.type
_entity.pdbx_description
1 polymer ?
#
loop_
_entity_poly.entity_id
_entity_poly.type
_entity_poly.pdbx_seq_one_letter_code
_entity_poly.pdbx_strand_id
1 'polypeptide(L)'
;RAPGSGELVFVGADVMKKPYLVLGIVSADGAELKHKVDLKLDRSIICHEIGVTHRYNIILDMPLTSDIRRLITGSPLLKFDKGGYTRIGVMPRYGDAASIKWFDVEAYCTFHLVNCYDSGEEVQMTNEV
;
A
#
# COMPACT_ATOMS: atom_id res chain seq x y z
N ARG A 1 6.05 -8.10 -10.62
CA ARG A 1 6.71 -7.23 -11.63
C ARG A 1 5.64 -6.42 -12.33
N ALA A 2 5.90 -5.16 -12.65
CA ALA A 2 4.93 -4.29 -13.31
C ALA A 2 4.68 -4.74 -14.75
N PRO A 3 3.40 -4.80 -15.19
CA PRO A 3 3.06 -5.08 -16.59
C PRO A 3 3.74 -4.09 -17.55
N GLY A 4 4.24 -4.59 -18.68
CA GLY A 4 4.87 -3.78 -19.72
C GLY A 4 6.35 -3.41 -19.46
N SER A 5 6.72 -2.96 -18.26
CA SER A 5 8.09 -2.53 -17.96
C SER A 5 8.98 -3.62 -17.36
N GLY A 6 8.41 -4.63 -16.71
CA GLY A 6 9.17 -5.67 -16.00
C GLY A 6 9.81 -5.23 -14.68
N GLU A 7 9.59 -3.96 -14.28
CA GLU A 7 10.10 -3.35 -13.05
C GLU A 7 9.56 -4.05 -11.80
N LEU A 8 10.33 -4.00 -10.71
CA LEU A 8 9.88 -4.51 -9.42
C LEU A 8 9.33 -3.36 -8.58
N VAL A 9 8.04 -3.40 -8.31
CA VAL A 9 7.39 -2.52 -7.33
C VAL A 9 7.39 -3.22 -5.98
N PHE A 10 7.78 -2.52 -4.93
CA PHE A 10 7.81 -3.06 -3.57
C PHE A 10 7.32 -2.02 -2.56
N VAL A 11 6.96 -2.50 -1.38
CA VAL A 11 6.71 -1.66 -0.20
C VAL A 11 7.66 -2.03 0.92
N GLY A 12 8.04 -1.03 1.72
CA GLY A 12 8.77 -1.22 2.97
C GLY A 12 7.96 -0.62 4.11
N ALA A 13 7.75 -1.39 5.18
CA ALA A 13 7.01 -0.94 6.35
C ALA A 13 7.93 -0.79 7.56
N ASP A 14 7.76 0.28 8.32
CA ASP A 14 8.40 0.51 9.62
C ASP A 14 7.29 0.61 10.68
N VAL A 15 7.31 -0.29 11.67
CA VAL A 15 6.26 -0.36 12.70
C VAL A 15 6.53 0.55 13.90
N MET A 16 7.70 1.21 13.93
CA MET A 16 8.20 2.00 15.04
C MET A 16 8.06 3.50 14.78
N LYS A 17 8.43 3.95 13.58
CA LYS A 17 8.55 5.38 13.26
C LYS A 17 8.21 5.70 11.81
N LYS A 18 7.89 6.97 11.55
CA LYS A 18 7.73 7.48 10.18
C LYS A 18 9.08 7.42 9.43
N PRO A 19 9.07 7.15 8.11
CA PRO A 19 7.90 6.84 7.29
C PRO A 19 7.37 5.41 7.56
N TYR A 20 6.07 5.30 7.86
CA TYR A 20 5.47 4.00 8.22
C TYR A 20 5.35 3.06 7.01
N LEU A 21 5.18 3.62 5.81
CA LEU A 21 5.12 2.87 4.58
C LEU A 21 5.82 3.65 3.47
N VAL A 22 6.80 3.02 2.84
CA VAL A 22 7.47 3.52 1.65
C VAL A 22 7.14 2.64 0.47
N LEU A 23 6.98 3.23 -0.70
CA LEU A 23 6.89 2.53 -1.98
C LEU A 23 8.20 2.71 -2.73
N GLY A 24 8.70 1.65 -3.35
CA GLY A 24 9.86 1.74 -4.23
C GLY A 24 9.67 0.99 -5.54
N ILE A 25 10.47 1.39 -6.53
CA ILE A 25 10.51 0.79 -7.87
C ILE A 25 11.97 0.52 -8.22
N VAL A 26 12.27 -0.73 -8.52
CA VAL A 26 13.58 -1.17 -9.03
C VAL A 26 13.46 -1.46 -10.52
N SER A 27 14.50 -1.10 -11.28
CA SER A 27 14.63 -1.42 -12.71
C SER A 27 14.45 -2.92 -12.98
N ALA A 28 14.04 -3.27 -14.20
CA ALA A 28 13.72 -4.65 -14.57
C ALA A 28 14.90 -5.62 -14.38
N ASP A 29 16.12 -5.13 -14.59
CA ASP A 29 17.40 -5.84 -14.40
C ASP A 29 17.88 -5.89 -12.94
N GLY A 30 17.22 -5.17 -12.03
CA GLY A 30 17.59 -5.11 -10.62
C GLY A 30 18.73 -4.15 -10.29
N ALA A 31 19.26 -3.40 -11.26
CA ALA A 31 20.46 -2.60 -11.10
C ALA A 31 20.22 -1.24 -10.41
N GLU A 32 19.03 -0.66 -10.53
CA GLU A 32 18.74 0.71 -10.09
C GLU A 32 17.45 0.81 -9.28
N LEU A 33 17.50 1.52 -8.16
CA LEU A 33 16.32 1.99 -7.44
C LEU A 33 15.80 3.27 -8.13
N LYS A 34 14.90 3.09 -9.11
CA LYS A 34 14.36 4.16 -9.95
C LYS A 34 13.45 5.13 -9.21
N HIS A 35 12.76 4.66 -8.16
CA HIS A 35 11.85 5.47 -7.38
C HIS A 35 11.78 5.00 -5.94
N LYS A 36 11.64 5.93 -5.00
CA LYS A 36 11.35 5.64 -3.59
C LYS A 36 10.62 6.82 -2.97
N VAL A 37 9.43 6.57 -2.44
CA VAL A 37 8.56 7.60 -1.88
C VAL A 37 8.00 7.18 -0.53
N ASP A 38 8.04 8.11 0.43
CA ASP A 38 7.27 8.05 1.67
C ASP A 38 5.79 8.34 1.37
N LEU A 39 4.90 7.39 1.69
CA LEU A 39 3.47 7.52 1.44
C LEU A 39 2.74 8.41 2.46
N LYS A 40 3.46 8.93 3.46
CA LYS A 40 2.97 9.89 4.46
C LYS A 40 1.75 9.40 5.25
N LEU A 41 1.63 8.09 5.46
CA LEU A 41 0.58 7.54 6.31
C LEU A 41 0.74 8.02 7.76
N ASP A 42 -0.38 8.26 8.43
CA ASP A 42 -0.40 8.73 9.82
C ASP A 42 -0.39 7.61 10.86
N ARG A 43 -0.60 6.38 10.39
CA ARG A 43 -0.58 5.18 11.21
C ARG A 43 0.26 4.09 10.55
N SER A 44 0.88 3.27 11.39
CA SER A 44 1.51 2.02 10.97
C SER A 44 0.41 0.98 10.73
N ILE A 45 0.22 0.62 9.47
CA ILE A 45 -0.74 -0.39 9.02
C ILE A 45 -0.03 -1.68 8.64
N ILE A 46 -0.78 -2.78 8.58
CA ILE A 46 -0.37 -3.93 7.77
C ILE A 46 -0.68 -3.62 6.31
N CYS A 47 0.38 -3.39 5.53
CA CYS A 47 0.35 -3.39 4.08
C CYS A 47 0.97 -4.70 3.61
N HIS A 48 0.15 -5.74 3.54
CA HIS A 48 0.58 -7.07 3.11
C HIS A 48 0.81 -7.15 1.60
N GLU A 49 0.00 -6.41 0.84
CA GLU A 49 0.04 -6.39 -0.61
C GLU A 49 -0.10 -4.96 -1.14
N ILE A 50 0.43 -4.75 -2.34
CA ILE A 50 0.23 -3.56 -3.14
C ILE A 50 -0.27 -3.94 -4.53
N GLY A 51 -1.28 -3.23 -5.03
CA GLY A 51 -1.76 -3.42 -6.39
C GLY A 51 -0.90 -2.68 -7.40
N VAL A 52 -0.72 -3.26 -8.58
CA VAL A 52 0.15 -2.73 -9.63
C VAL A 52 -0.56 -2.86 -10.97
N THR A 53 -0.92 -1.74 -11.59
CA THR A 53 -1.54 -1.72 -12.92
C THR A 53 -0.50 -1.42 -14.01
N HIS A 54 -0.88 -1.01 -15.23
CA HIS A 54 0.11 -0.48 -16.17
C HIS A 54 0.59 0.92 -15.74
N ARG A 55 -0.34 1.78 -15.32
CA ARG A 55 -0.08 3.20 -15.01
C ARG A 55 0.04 3.56 -13.53
N TYR A 56 -0.48 2.72 -12.62
CA TYR A 56 -0.71 3.10 -11.23
C TYR A 56 -0.20 2.06 -10.21
N ASN A 57 0.08 2.56 -9.01
CA ASN A 57 0.20 1.78 -7.78
C ASN A 57 -1.11 1.93 -6.99
N ILE A 58 -1.64 0.82 -6.47
CA ILE A 58 -2.87 0.77 -5.68
C ILE A 58 -2.51 0.48 -4.23
N ILE A 59 -2.79 1.44 -3.35
CA ILE A 59 -2.38 1.44 -1.94
C ILE A 59 -3.61 1.17 -1.09
N LEU A 60 -3.51 0.24 -0.15
CA LEU A 60 -4.58 -0.07 0.80
C LEU A 60 -4.24 0.51 2.17
N ASP A 61 -4.99 1.52 2.62
CA ASP A 61 -4.91 2.05 3.99
C ASP A 61 -6.10 1.52 4.78
N MET A 62 -5.90 0.35 5.39
CA MET A 62 -6.92 -0.41 6.12
C MET A 62 -6.78 -0.24 7.64
N PRO A 63 -7.85 -0.44 8.42
CA PRO A 63 -7.84 -0.25 9.87
C PRO A 63 -7.18 -1.41 10.64
N LEU A 64 -6.30 -2.19 10.00
CA LEU A 64 -5.46 -3.18 10.68
C LEU A 64 -4.09 -2.55 10.98
N THR A 65 -3.87 -2.17 12.24
CA THR A 65 -2.69 -1.39 12.66
C THR A 65 -1.66 -2.25 13.37
N SER A 66 -0.38 -1.94 13.15
CA SER A 66 0.78 -2.55 13.81
C SER A 66 1.39 -1.56 14.80
N ASP A 67 1.46 -1.92 16.09
CA ASP A 67 2.03 -1.06 17.12
C ASP A 67 2.83 -1.88 18.14
N ILE A 68 4.16 -1.72 18.14
CA ILE A 68 5.02 -2.50 19.04
C ILE A 68 4.73 -2.22 20.52
N ARG A 69 4.21 -1.03 20.85
CA ARG A 69 3.97 -0.62 22.23
C ARG A 69 2.90 -1.49 22.87
N ARG A 70 2.04 -2.13 22.07
CA ARG A 70 1.05 -3.11 22.54
C ARG A 70 1.69 -4.34 23.15
N LEU A 71 2.86 -4.76 22.65
CA LEU A 71 3.57 -5.91 23.21
C LEU A 71 4.04 -5.63 24.65
N ILE A 72 4.36 -4.38 24.97
CA ILE A 72 4.75 -3.96 26.33
C ILE A 72 3.61 -4.22 27.33
N THR A 73 2.36 -4.03 26.89
CA THR A 73 1.16 -4.24 27.71
C THR A 73 0.55 -5.64 27.52
N GLY A 74 1.28 -6.60 26.93
CA GLY A 74 0.80 -7.95 26.65
C GLY A 74 -0.32 -8.04 25.60
N SER A 75 -0.58 -6.95 24.88
CA SER A 75 -1.57 -6.90 23.80
C SER A 75 -0.96 -7.31 22.45
N PRO A 76 -1.76 -7.84 21.50
CA PRO A 76 -1.24 -8.23 20.19
C PRO A 76 -0.62 -7.05 19.42
N LEU A 77 0.45 -7.33 18.67
CA LEU A 77 1.09 -6.35 17.76
C LEU A 77 0.07 -5.77 16.78
N LEU A 78 -0.76 -6.65 16.21
CA LEU A 78 -1.78 -6.32 15.23
C LEU A 78 -3.14 -6.15 15.90
N LYS A 79 -3.84 -5.07 15.58
CA LYS A 79 -5.20 -4.83 16.04
C LYS A 79 -6.03 -4.20 14.94
N PHE A 80 -7.16 -4.83 14.65
CA PHE A 80 -8.20 -4.24 13.82
C PHE A 80 -8.96 -3.18 14.62
N ASP A 81 -9.01 -1.97 14.10
CA ASP A 81 -9.73 -0.84 14.67
C ASP A 81 -11.16 -0.80 14.10
N LYS A 82 -12.13 -1.22 14.91
CA LYS A 82 -13.55 -1.23 14.51
C LYS A 82 -14.13 0.16 14.25
N GLY A 83 -13.53 1.22 14.79
CA GLY A 83 -13.92 2.60 14.51
C GLY A 83 -13.08 3.27 13.42
N GLY A 84 -12.13 2.52 12.82
CA GLY A 84 -11.23 3.04 11.80
C GLY A 84 -11.86 3.06 10.41
N TYR A 85 -11.18 3.72 9.48
CA TYR A 85 -11.56 3.80 8.07
C TYR A 85 -10.70 2.88 7.20
N THR A 86 -11.25 2.51 6.04
CA THR A 86 -10.48 2.01 4.89
C THR A 86 -10.54 3.03 3.76
N ARG A 87 -9.39 3.25 3.11
CA ARG A 87 -9.34 4.02 1.86
C ARG A 87 -8.37 3.37 0.87
N ILE A 88 -8.71 3.48 -0.41
CA ILE A 88 -7.92 2.97 -1.53
C ILE A 88 -7.22 4.16 -2.20
N GLY A 89 -5.90 4.11 -2.29
CA GLY A 89 -5.08 5.13 -2.92
C GLY A 89 -4.69 4.72 -4.33
N VAL A 90 -4.99 5.55 -5.32
CA VAL A 90 -4.51 5.39 -6.71
C VAL A 90 -3.40 6.41 -6.94
N MET A 91 -2.16 5.93 -7.04
CA MET A 91 -0.97 6.75 -7.24
C MET A 91 -0.39 6.50 -8.64
N PRO A 92 -0.06 7.53 -9.45
CA PRO A 92 0.75 7.34 -10.65
C PRO A 92 2.00 6.52 -10.36
N ARG A 93 2.48 5.70 -11.30
CA ARG A 93 3.61 4.77 -11.10
C ARG A 93 4.79 5.44 -10.38
N TYR A 94 5.19 6.61 -10.88
CA TYR A 94 6.32 7.41 -10.36
C TYR A 94 5.88 8.64 -9.55
N GLY A 95 4.63 8.63 -9.06
CA GLY A 95 4.07 9.71 -8.27
C GLY A 95 4.59 9.76 -6.84
N ASP A 96 4.19 10.79 -6.11
CA ASP A 96 4.44 10.97 -4.69
C ASP A 96 3.16 10.96 -3.84
N ALA A 97 3.28 11.17 -2.53
CA ALA A 97 2.13 11.20 -1.62
C ALA A 97 1.07 12.25 -1.97
N ALA A 98 1.46 13.38 -2.58
CA ALA A 98 0.52 14.44 -2.97
C ALA A 98 -0.24 14.08 -4.26
N SER A 99 0.32 13.19 -5.09
CA SER A 99 -0.31 12.71 -6.31
C SER A 99 -1.33 11.58 -6.10
N ILE A 100 -1.44 11.04 -4.88
CA ILE A 100 -2.36 9.96 -4.56
C ILE A 100 -3.80 10.48 -4.57
N LYS A 101 -4.66 9.85 -5.37
CA LYS A 101 -6.12 10.02 -5.26
C LYS A 101 -6.67 8.98 -4.30
N TRP A 102 -7.25 9.43 -3.19
CA TRP A 102 -7.84 8.56 -2.17
C TRP A 102 -9.34 8.40 -2.38
N PHE A 103 -9.82 7.17 -2.24
CA PHE A 103 -11.21 6.80 -2.31
C PHE A 103 -11.61 6.12 -1.00
N ASP A 104 -12.53 6.72 -0.26
CA ASP A 104 -13.07 6.13 0.96
C ASP A 104 -14.04 5.00 0.62
N VAL A 105 -13.97 3.92 1.39
CA VAL A 105 -14.77 2.70 1.22
C VAL A 105 -15.24 2.20 2.59
N GLU A 106 -16.18 1.27 2.61
CA GLU A 106 -16.58 0.62 3.86
C GLU A 106 -15.37 -0.02 4.55
N ALA A 107 -15.34 0.01 5.88
CA ALA A 107 -14.21 -0.51 6.64
C ALA A 107 -14.06 -2.02 6.41
N TYR A 108 -13.00 -2.41 5.71
CA TYR A 108 -12.63 -3.81 5.48
C TYR A 108 -11.12 -4.03 5.63
N CYS A 109 -10.73 -5.29 5.76
CA CYS A 109 -9.35 -5.73 5.70
C CYS A 109 -9.24 -6.90 4.71
N THR A 110 -8.34 -6.80 3.75
CA THR A 110 -7.93 -7.92 2.90
C THR A 110 -6.41 -8.06 2.98
N PHE A 111 -5.92 -9.27 2.80
CA PHE A 111 -4.49 -9.50 2.76
C PHE A 111 -4.01 -9.52 1.31
N HIS A 112 -4.69 -10.28 0.45
CA HIS A 112 -4.27 -10.47 -0.93
C HIS A 112 -5.17 -9.76 -1.94
N LEU A 113 -4.52 -9.26 -2.98
CA LEU A 113 -5.14 -8.80 -4.21
C LEU A 113 -4.91 -9.85 -5.29
N VAL A 114 -6.01 -10.35 -5.86
CA VAL A 114 -5.95 -11.29 -7.00
C VAL A 114 -5.36 -10.58 -8.22
N ASN A 115 -5.83 -9.37 -8.52
CA ASN A 115 -5.31 -8.58 -9.63
C ASN A 115 -5.69 -7.09 -9.51
N CYS A 116 -4.92 -6.24 -10.18
CA CYS A 116 -5.27 -4.85 -10.46
C CYS A 116 -4.96 -4.51 -11.91
N TYR A 117 -5.88 -3.87 -12.61
CA TYR A 117 -5.64 -3.36 -13.96
C TYR A 117 -6.33 -2.02 -14.17
N ASP A 118 -5.89 -1.28 -15.19
CA ASP A 118 -6.48 0.00 -15.56
C ASP A 118 -6.92 0.01 -17.02
N SER A 119 -8.04 0.67 -17.30
CA SER A 119 -8.63 0.82 -18.64
C SER A 119 -9.29 2.19 -18.74
N GLY A 120 -8.83 3.02 -19.68
CA GLY A 120 -9.35 4.39 -19.81
C GLY A 120 -9.10 5.23 -18.54
N GLU A 121 -10.17 5.64 -17.88
CA GLU A 121 -10.12 6.40 -16.60
C GLU A 121 -10.39 5.52 -15.38
N GLU A 122 -10.61 4.22 -15.58
CA GLU A 122 -10.99 3.28 -14.54
C GLU A 122 -9.80 2.45 -14.08
N VAL A 123 -9.80 2.13 -12.78
CA VAL A 123 -8.94 1.12 -12.16
C VAL A 123 -9.84 0.07 -11.55
N GLN A 124 -9.65 -1.19 -11.93
CA GLN A 124 -10.32 -2.31 -11.29
C GLN A 124 -9.32 -3.07 -10.40
N MET A 125 -9.77 -3.36 -9.18
CA MET A 125 -9.07 -4.18 -8.21
C MET A 125 -9.96 -5.35 -7.82
N THR A 126 -9.39 -6.54 -7.82
CA THR A 126 -10.05 -7.77 -7.34
C THR A 126 -9.25 -8.28 -6.15
N ASN A 127 -9.91 -8.51 -5.01
CA ASN A 127 -9.34 -9.11 -3.81
C ASN A 127 -9.90 -10.51 -3.58
N GLU A 128 -9.27 -11.24 -2.65
CA GLU A 128 -9.87 -12.46 -2.09
C GLU A 128 -10.99 -12.08 -1.09
N VAL A 129 -12.05 -12.88 -1.05
CA VAL A 129 -13.20 -12.71 -0.14
C VAL A 129 -12.85 -13.18 1.27
#